data_AF-A0AAX2IIN1-F1
#
_entry.id   AF-A0AAX2IIN1-F1
#
_cell.length_a   1.000
_cell.length_b   1.000
_cell.length_c   1.000
_cell.angle_alpha   90.00
_cell.angle_beta   90.00
_cell.angle_gamma   90.00
#
_symmetry.space_group_name_H-M   'P 1'
#
loop_
_entity.id
_entity.type
_entity.pdbx_description
1 polymer ?
#
loop_
_entity_poly.entity_id
_entity_poly.type
_entity_poly.pdbx_seq_one_letter_code
_entity_poly.pdbx_strand_id
1 'polypeptide(L)'
;MFSVKRNILNTLKILLIIGFGYFFWLMLKITLEYIPLDPNVSFLMIKQTEVQDRPEYLWFFYTHVYTSIFVLLSGFLAILRKDFRLKNFHRNAGKMYIFLILLLAAPSGIYMGIFANGGILSKLSFAILGGLWWFSTFKAYQLARQKKFKEHKQWMWRSFALTISALTLRIWKVIIVYLFHPNPMDVYQIIAWLGWVPNILLIEYLITKKHI
;
A
#
# COMPACT_ATOMS: atom_id res chain seq x y z
N MET A 1 -7.70 18.38 32.56
CA MET A 1 -7.54 17.05 31.91
C MET A 1 -8.03 16.96 30.46
N PHE A 2 -9.18 17.54 30.08
CA PHE A 2 -9.71 17.46 28.70
C PHE A 2 -8.86 18.18 27.63
N SER A 3 -8.25 19.33 27.97
CA SER A 3 -7.38 20.09 27.05
C SER A 3 -6.09 19.34 26.70
N VAL A 4 -5.46 18.69 27.69
CA VAL A 4 -4.21 17.92 27.51
C VAL A 4 -4.42 16.71 26.58
N LYS A 5 -5.51 15.95 26.77
CA LYS A 5 -5.85 14.81 25.92
C LYS A 5 -6.12 15.21 24.46
N ARG A 6 -6.74 16.38 24.25
CA ARG A 6 -7.01 16.94 22.91
C ARG A 6 -5.73 17.41 22.23
N ASN A 7 -4.82 18.05 22.96
CA ASN A 7 -3.53 18.47 22.44
C ASN A 7 -2.67 17.27 22.03
N ILE A 8 -2.61 16.22 22.84
CA ILE A 8 -1.88 14.98 22.51
C ILE A 8 -2.43 14.35 21.22
N LEU A 9 -3.75 14.25 21.07
CA LEU A 9 -4.36 13.68 19.86
C LEU A 9 -4.06 14.52 18.61
N ASN A 10 -4.04 15.85 18.74
CA ASN A 10 -3.67 16.74 17.66
C ASN A 10 -2.18 16.60 17.28
N THR A 11 -1.29 16.54 18.26
CA THR A 11 0.15 16.34 18.02
C THR A 11 0.42 15.01 17.32
N LEU A 12 -0.17 13.91 17.79
CA LEU A 12 -0.04 12.59 17.15
C LEU A 12 -0.53 12.61 15.69
N LYS A 13 -1.63 13.33 15.43
CA LYS A 13 -2.16 13.48 14.08
C LYS A 13 -1.24 14.28 13.17
N ILE A 14 -0.67 15.38 13.66
CA ILE A 14 0.30 16.19 12.93
C ILE A 14 1.53 15.33 12.59
N LEU A 15 2.06 14.59 13.57
CA LEU A 15 3.19 13.67 13.35
C LEU A 15 2.86 12.60 12.30
N LEU A 16 1.65 12.06 12.31
CA LEU A 16 1.20 11.08 11.32
C LEU A 16 1.09 11.71 9.92
N ILE A 17 0.61 12.95 9.79
CA ILE A 17 0.54 13.68 8.51
C ILE A 17 1.95 13.97 7.98
N ILE A 18 2.85 14.46 8.83
CA ILE A 18 4.24 14.74 8.46
C ILE A 18 4.95 13.45 8.06
N GLY A 19 4.81 12.39 8.85
CA GLY A 19 5.40 11.08 8.57
C GLY A 19 4.89 10.50 7.27
N PHE A 20 3.57 10.52 7.04
CA PHE A 20 3.00 10.08 5.77
C PHE A 20 3.50 10.94 4.61
N GLY A 21 3.53 12.27 4.74
CA GLY A 21 4.02 13.18 3.72
C GLY A 21 5.47 12.90 3.33
N TYR A 22 6.34 12.63 4.31
CA TYR A 22 7.72 12.23 4.07
C TYR A 22 7.82 10.90 3.30
N PHE A 23 7.16 9.84 3.75
CA PHE A 23 7.20 8.54 3.06
C PHE A 23 6.53 8.58 1.68
N PHE A 24 5.44 9.35 1.55
CA PHE A 24 4.79 9.60 0.27
C PHE A 24 5.74 10.30 -0.70
N TRP A 25 6.47 11.32 -0.25
CA TRP A 25 7.47 12.01 -1.05
C TRP A 25 8.60 11.09 -1.50
N LEU A 26 9.12 10.23 -0.62
CA LEU A 26 10.09 9.20 -0.99
C LEU A 26 9.52 8.25 -2.06
N MET A 27 8.25 7.89 -1.93
CA MET A 27 7.60 7.02 -2.91
C MET A 27 7.39 7.70 -4.26
N LEU A 28 7.09 8.99 -4.25
CA LEU A 28 7.00 9.80 -5.45
C LEU A 28 8.36 9.91 -6.14
N LYS A 29 9.46 10.14 -5.41
CA LYS A 29 10.81 10.14 -5.98
C LYS A 29 11.14 8.85 -6.73
N ILE A 30 10.86 7.70 -6.12
CA ILE A 30 11.08 6.39 -6.75
C ILE A 30 10.20 6.22 -7.99
N THR A 31 8.97 6.75 -7.96
CA THR A 31 8.07 6.71 -9.12
C THR A 31 8.60 7.56 -10.28
N LEU A 32 9.22 8.71 -9.97
CA LEU A 32 9.77 9.63 -10.96
C LEU A 32 11.03 9.08 -11.65
N GLU A 33 11.76 8.15 -11.03
CA GLU A 33 12.91 7.47 -11.67
C GLU A 33 12.50 6.69 -12.93
N TYR A 34 11.22 6.33 -13.07
CA TYR A 34 10.67 5.65 -14.23
C TYR A 34 10.15 6.60 -15.32
N ILE A 35 10.56 7.87 -15.28
CA ILE A 35 10.23 8.88 -16.30
C ILE A 35 11.55 9.37 -16.92
N PRO A 36 11.75 9.22 -18.25
CA PRO A 36 10.87 8.58 -19.23
C PRO A 36 10.78 7.05 -19.03
N LEU A 37 9.89 6.37 -19.78
CA LEU A 37 9.62 4.92 -19.71
C LEU A 37 10.84 4.08 -20.18
N ASP A 38 11.96 4.20 -19.48
CA ASP A 38 13.20 3.48 -19.73
C ASP A 38 13.17 2.13 -18.98
N PRO A 39 13.36 0.99 -19.65
CA PRO A 39 13.43 -0.31 -19.00
C PRO A 39 14.78 -0.59 -18.28
N ASN A 40 15.76 0.31 -18.36
CA ASN A 40 17.12 0.11 -17.83
C ASN A 40 17.40 0.92 -16.54
N VAL A 41 16.38 1.20 -15.74
CA VAL A 41 16.49 2.02 -14.53
C VAL A 41 16.04 1.27 -13.27
N SER A 42 16.69 1.57 -12.15
CA SER A 42 16.30 1.19 -10.79
C SER A 42 15.89 -0.29 -10.65
N PHE A 43 14.62 -0.59 -10.31
CA PHE A 43 14.17 -1.97 -10.10
C PHE A 43 14.19 -2.81 -11.38
N LEU A 44 14.02 -2.19 -12.55
CA LEU A 44 14.00 -2.91 -13.82
C LEU A 44 15.40 -3.45 -14.20
N MET A 45 16.48 -2.84 -13.69
CA MET A 45 17.85 -3.36 -13.88
C MET A 45 18.05 -4.75 -13.29
N ILE A 46 17.34 -5.09 -12.20
CA ILE A 46 17.39 -6.42 -11.57
C ILE A 46 16.28 -7.35 -12.07
N LYS A 47 15.61 -6.99 -13.18
CA LYS A 47 14.48 -7.69 -13.79
C LYS A 47 14.61 -7.82 -15.32
N GLN A 48 15.84 -7.78 -15.84
CA GLN A 48 16.09 -7.79 -17.28
C GLN A 48 15.58 -9.06 -17.99
N THR A 49 15.61 -10.22 -17.32
CA THR A 49 15.04 -11.45 -17.88
C THR A 49 13.55 -11.29 -18.17
N GLU A 50 12.77 -10.78 -17.22
CA GLU A 50 11.34 -10.56 -17.42
C GLU A 50 11.06 -9.42 -18.41
N VAL A 51 11.87 -8.37 -18.42
CA VAL A 51 11.75 -7.26 -19.37
C VAL A 51 11.97 -7.72 -20.82
N GLN A 52 12.93 -8.62 -21.05
CA GLN A 52 13.28 -9.12 -22.38
C GLN A 52 12.35 -10.25 -22.84
N ASP A 53 12.07 -11.22 -21.97
CA ASP A 53 11.27 -12.40 -22.32
C ASP A 53 9.76 -12.12 -22.33
N ARG A 54 9.30 -11.09 -21.61
CA ARG A 54 7.88 -10.79 -21.39
C ARG A 54 7.60 -9.29 -21.52
N PRO A 55 7.41 -8.78 -22.75
CA PRO A 55 7.16 -7.35 -22.96
C PRO A 55 5.88 -6.86 -22.24
N GLU A 56 4.93 -7.75 -21.94
CA GLU A 56 3.75 -7.44 -21.13
C GLU A 56 4.08 -7.04 -19.68
N TYR A 57 5.22 -7.49 -19.14
CA TYR A 57 5.65 -7.16 -17.78
C TYR A 57 5.79 -5.65 -17.57
N LEU A 58 6.28 -4.93 -18.58
CA LEU A 58 6.44 -3.47 -18.52
C LEU A 58 5.09 -2.77 -18.37
N TRP A 59 4.06 -3.20 -19.10
CA TRP A 59 2.72 -2.62 -18.98
C TRP A 59 2.15 -2.79 -17.57
N PHE A 60 2.28 -3.98 -16.98
CA PHE A 60 1.86 -4.21 -15.60
C PHE A 60 2.71 -3.41 -14.61
N PHE A 61 4.04 -3.37 -14.79
CA PHE A 61 4.96 -2.62 -13.95
C PHE A 61 4.61 -1.14 -13.88
N TYR A 62 4.56 -0.46 -15.03
CA TYR A 62 4.25 0.96 -15.09
C TYR A 62 2.83 1.25 -14.60
N THR A 63 1.86 0.40 -14.95
CA THR A 63 0.50 0.52 -14.43
C THR A 63 0.51 0.47 -12.90
N HIS A 64 1.20 -0.51 -12.30
CA HIS A 64 1.29 -0.63 -10.85
C HIS A 64 1.93 0.59 -10.20
N VAL A 65 3.12 0.98 -10.67
CA VAL A 65 3.92 2.04 -10.06
C VAL A 65 3.19 3.38 -10.13
N TYR A 66 2.67 3.75 -11.30
CA TYR A 66 1.98 5.03 -11.47
C TYR A 66 0.61 5.07 -10.81
N THR A 67 -0.13 3.97 -10.75
CA THR A 67 -1.44 4.00 -10.08
C THR A 67 -1.31 3.93 -8.57
N SER A 68 -0.29 3.23 -8.04
CA SER A 68 -0.08 3.05 -6.60
C SER A 68 0.19 4.35 -5.85
N ILE A 69 0.84 5.35 -6.47
CA ILE A 69 1.03 6.66 -5.82
C ILE A 69 -0.32 7.37 -5.58
N PHE A 70 -1.24 7.31 -6.54
CA PHE A 70 -2.58 7.89 -6.39
C PHE A 70 -3.45 7.09 -5.43
N VAL A 71 -3.30 5.77 -5.40
CA VAL A 71 -3.98 4.91 -4.42
C VAL A 71 -3.53 5.26 -3.00
N LEU A 72 -2.22 5.39 -2.77
CA LEU A 72 -1.67 5.74 -1.47
C LEU A 72 -2.18 7.12 -1.00
N LEU A 73 -2.14 8.12 -1.88
CA LEU A 73 -2.65 9.46 -1.59
C LEU A 73 -4.14 9.46 -1.30
N SER A 74 -4.95 8.86 -2.16
CA SER A 74 -6.41 8.84 -2.03
C SER A 74 -6.88 8.07 -0.81
N GLY A 75 -6.21 6.96 -0.45
CA GLY A 75 -6.49 6.19 0.76
C GLY A 75 -6.21 7.00 2.02
N PHE A 76 -5.08 7.70 2.07
CA PHE A 76 -4.73 8.54 3.20
C PHE A 76 -5.69 9.73 3.37
N LEU A 77 -6.01 10.42 2.28
CA LEU A 77 -7.00 11.49 2.27
C LEU A 77 -8.39 10.99 2.69
N ALA A 78 -8.76 9.76 2.32
CA ALA A 78 -10.02 9.16 2.74
C ALA A 78 -10.08 8.91 4.27
N ILE A 79 -8.95 8.68 4.93
CA ILE A 79 -8.87 8.50 6.40
C ILE A 79 -8.92 9.83 7.14
N LEU A 80 -8.30 10.89 6.61
CA LEU A 80 -8.34 12.24 7.18
C LEU A 80 -9.73 12.91 7.14
N ARG A 81 -10.77 12.19 6.67
CA ARG A 81 -12.21 12.50 6.60
C ARG A 81 -12.75 13.50 7.62
N LYS A 82 -12.29 13.47 8.88
CA LYS A 82 -12.88 14.26 9.98
C LYS A 82 -12.58 15.75 9.90
N ASP A 83 -11.51 16.18 9.24
CA ASP A 83 -11.05 17.57 9.34
C ASP A 83 -11.57 18.44 8.21
N PHE A 84 -11.67 17.89 7.00
CA PHE A 84 -11.90 18.71 5.82
C PHE A 84 -13.36 19.13 5.60
N ARG A 85 -14.34 18.62 6.39
CA ARG A 85 -15.80 18.89 6.26
C ARG A 85 -16.41 18.74 4.85
N LEU A 86 -15.63 18.32 3.84
CA LEU A 86 -16.01 18.20 2.44
C LEU A 86 -16.46 16.76 2.15
N LYS A 87 -17.74 16.49 2.40
CA LYS A 87 -18.38 15.18 2.15
C LYS A 87 -18.18 14.68 0.71
N ASN A 88 -18.15 15.59 -0.26
CA ASN A 88 -17.93 15.27 -1.67
C ASN A 88 -16.48 14.85 -1.96
N PHE A 89 -15.52 15.48 -1.32
CA PHE A 89 -14.10 15.14 -1.46
C PHE A 89 -13.80 13.71 -1.02
N HIS A 90 -14.30 13.32 0.16
CA HIS A 90 -14.14 11.95 0.66
C HIS A 90 -14.77 10.90 -0.27
N ARG A 91 -15.97 11.19 -0.82
CA ARG A 91 -16.64 10.28 -1.76
C ARG A 91 -15.85 10.11 -3.04
N ASN A 92 -15.32 11.19 -3.60
CA ASN A 92 -14.55 11.14 -4.85
C ASN A 92 -13.19 10.45 -4.63
N ALA A 93 -12.48 10.78 -3.54
CA ALA A 93 -11.22 10.12 -3.18
C ALA A 93 -11.42 8.62 -2.94
N GLY A 94 -12.48 8.22 -2.20
CA GLY A 94 -12.79 6.81 -1.96
C GLY A 94 -13.16 6.05 -3.25
N LYS A 95 -13.88 6.68 -4.18
CA LYS A 95 -14.18 6.09 -5.50
C LYS A 95 -12.91 5.89 -6.32
N MET A 96 -12.04 6.91 -6.37
CA MET A 96 -10.76 6.82 -7.08
C MET A 96 -9.89 5.71 -6.49
N TYR A 97 -9.78 5.66 -5.16
CA TYR A 97 -9.07 4.61 -4.43
C TYR A 97 -9.55 3.20 -4.81
N ILE A 98 -10.87 2.95 -4.72
CA ILE A 98 -11.46 1.64 -5.04
C ILE A 98 -11.24 1.29 -6.52
N PHE A 99 -11.50 2.24 -7.42
CA PHE A 99 -11.38 2.02 -8.86
C PHE A 99 -9.94 1.66 -9.25
N LEU A 100 -8.97 2.46 -8.81
CA LEU A 100 -7.56 2.25 -9.12
C LEU A 100 -7.06 0.90 -8.58
N ILE A 101 -7.45 0.52 -7.35
CA ILE A 101 -7.03 -0.78 -6.79
C ILE A 101 -7.64 -1.93 -7.59
N LEU A 102 -8.95 -1.93 -7.80
CA LEU A 102 -9.64 -3.09 -8.35
C LEU A 102 -9.30 -3.37 -9.82
N LEU A 103 -9.07 -2.32 -10.61
CA LEU A 103 -8.84 -2.47 -12.04
C LEU A 103 -7.38 -2.39 -12.44
N LEU A 104 -6.54 -1.67 -11.69
CA LEU A 104 -5.18 -1.36 -12.10
C LEU A 104 -4.16 -1.90 -11.11
N ALA A 105 -4.08 -1.32 -9.91
CA ALA A 105 -2.95 -1.50 -9.00
C ALA A 105 -2.85 -2.92 -8.42
N ALA A 106 -3.96 -3.52 -7.98
CA ALA A 106 -3.91 -4.87 -7.42
C ALA A 106 -3.73 -5.95 -8.49
N PRO A 107 -4.46 -5.96 -9.62
CA PRO A 107 -4.21 -6.92 -10.70
C PRO A 107 -2.77 -6.88 -11.23
N SER A 108 -2.23 -5.67 -11.48
CA SER A 108 -0.84 -5.53 -11.92
C SER A 108 0.17 -5.94 -10.85
N GLY A 109 -0.10 -5.62 -9.59
CA GLY A 109 0.73 -6.02 -8.45
C GLY A 109 0.76 -7.55 -8.24
N ILE A 110 -0.37 -8.24 -8.44
CA ILE A 110 -0.44 -9.71 -8.38
C ILE A 110 0.41 -10.31 -9.50
N TYR A 111 0.27 -9.82 -10.73
CA TYR A 111 1.07 -10.29 -11.86
C TYR A 111 2.57 -10.10 -11.58
N MET A 112 2.98 -8.90 -11.17
CA MET A 112 4.36 -8.65 -10.76
C MET A 112 4.84 -9.56 -9.62
N GLY A 113 3.96 -9.87 -8.67
CA GLY A 113 4.24 -10.75 -7.53
C GLY A 113 4.55 -12.19 -7.95
N ILE A 114 3.91 -12.72 -8.99
CA ILE A 114 4.19 -14.06 -9.54
C ILE A 114 5.62 -14.14 -10.08
N PHE A 115 6.14 -13.02 -10.57
CA PHE A 115 7.51 -12.87 -11.04
C PHE A 115 8.39 -12.15 -10.01
N ALA A 116 8.06 -12.17 -8.72
CA ALA A 116 8.91 -11.58 -7.69
C ALA A 116 10.28 -12.29 -7.59
N ASN A 117 11.29 -11.54 -7.15
CA ASN A 117 12.58 -12.10 -6.75
C ASN A 117 12.42 -12.93 -5.45
N GLY A 118 13.46 -13.61 -4.96
CA GLY A 118 13.38 -14.29 -3.65
C GLY A 118 12.58 -15.59 -3.64
N GLY A 119 12.54 -16.30 -4.77
CA GLY A 119 12.02 -17.66 -4.87
C GLY A 119 10.52 -17.77 -4.59
N ILE A 120 10.07 -19.01 -4.30
CA ILE A 120 8.65 -19.34 -4.15
C ILE A 120 8.01 -18.61 -2.97
N LEU A 121 8.73 -18.42 -1.86
CA LEU A 121 8.21 -17.81 -0.64
C LEU A 121 7.81 -16.34 -0.86
N SER A 122 8.64 -15.59 -1.58
CA SER A 122 8.35 -14.19 -1.88
C SER A 122 7.20 -14.07 -2.87
N LYS A 123 7.17 -14.92 -3.90
CA LYS A 123 6.08 -14.97 -4.89
C LYS A 123 4.72 -15.24 -4.23
N LEU A 124 4.67 -16.23 -3.34
CA LEU A 124 3.47 -16.54 -2.56
C LEU A 124 3.05 -15.36 -1.69
N SER A 125 3.99 -14.71 -1.00
CA SER A 125 3.69 -13.56 -0.15
C SER A 125 3.04 -12.41 -0.93
N PHE A 126 3.63 -12.01 -2.07
CA PHE A 126 3.07 -10.93 -2.90
C PHE A 126 1.76 -11.30 -3.57
N ALA A 127 1.59 -12.56 -4.00
CA ALA A 127 0.32 -13.03 -4.55
C ALA A 127 -0.80 -13.03 -3.50
N ILE A 128 -0.52 -13.48 -2.27
CA ILE A 128 -1.46 -13.44 -1.14
C ILE A 128 -1.80 -12.00 -0.79
N LEU A 129 -0.80 -11.14 -0.65
CA LEU A 129 -0.98 -9.71 -0.39
C LEU A 129 -1.89 -9.07 -1.44
N GLY A 130 -1.58 -9.24 -2.73
CA GLY A 130 -2.37 -8.69 -3.82
C GLY A 130 -3.81 -9.24 -3.84
N GLY A 131 -3.99 -10.54 -3.61
CA GLY A 131 -5.31 -11.16 -3.52
C GLY A 131 -6.14 -10.64 -2.35
N LEU A 132 -5.55 -10.54 -1.15
CA LEU A 132 -6.20 -9.97 0.02
C LEU A 132 -6.53 -8.49 -0.19
N TRP A 133 -5.64 -7.74 -0.84
CA TRP A 133 -5.82 -6.33 -1.11
C TRP A 133 -6.97 -6.08 -2.09
N TRP A 134 -7.04 -6.86 -3.17
CA TRP A 134 -8.15 -6.82 -4.11
C TRP A 134 -9.47 -7.23 -3.43
N PHE A 135 -9.47 -8.38 -2.74
CA PHE A 135 -10.65 -8.93 -2.09
C PHE A 135 -11.23 -7.99 -1.03
N SER A 136 -10.39 -7.45 -0.16
CA SER A 136 -10.82 -6.51 0.89
C SER A 136 -11.43 -5.24 0.29
N THR A 137 -10.86 -4.74 -0.80
CA THR A 137 -11.38 -3.56 -1.52
C THR A 137 -12.70 -3.88 -2.22
N PHE A 138 -12.82 -5.04 -2.84
CA PHE A 138 -14.05 -5.48 -3.49
C PHE A 138 -15.20 -5.66 -2.50
N LYS A 139 -14.92 -6.29 -1.35
CA LYS A 139 -15.87 -6.40 -0.24
C LYS A 139 -16.30 -5.03 0.29
N ALA A 140 -15.36 -4.09 0.45
CA ALA A 140 -15.68 -2.73 0.83
C ALA A 140 -16.61 -2.06 -0.19
N TYR A 141 -16.35 -2.21 -1.49
CA TYR A 141 -17.21 -1.69 -2.55
C TYR A 141 -18.63 -2.30 -2.51
N GLN A 142 -18.72 -3.63 -2.41
CA GLN A 142 -19.99 -4.35 -2.34
C GLN A 142 -20.86 -3.86 -1.16
N LEU A 143 -20.26 -3.71 0.02
CA LEU A 143 -20.95 -3.23 1.22
C LEU A 143 -21.39 -1.77 1.11
N ALA A 144 -20.60 -0.92 0.45
CA ALA A 144 -20.99 0.46 0.16
C ALA A 144 -22.24 0.51 -0.75
N ARG A 145 -22.30 -0.35 -1.78
CA ARG A 145 -23.47 -0.47 -2.66
C ARG A 145 -24.72 -0.95 -1.92
N GLN A 146 -24.54 -1.85 -0.94
CA GLN A 146 -25.59 -2.32 -0.05
C GLN A 146 -25.97 -1.32 1.06
N LYS A 147 -25.35 -0.13 1.09
CA LYS A 147 -25.52 0.89 2.16
C LYS A 147 -25.14 0.40 3.57
N LYS A 148 -24.38 -0.70 3.67
CA LYS A 148 -23.83 -1.26 4.91
C LYS A 148 -22.53 -0.55 5.30
N PHE A 149 -22.66 0.71 5.71
CA PHE A 149 -21.50 1.60 5.88
C PHE A 149 -20.59 1.25 7.07
N LYS A 150 -21.12 0.56 8.09
CA LYS A 150 -20.32 0.15 9.26
C LYS A 150 -19.31 -0.93 8.86
N GLU A 151 -19.79 -1.95 8.17
CA GLU A 151 -18.98 -3.06 7.66
C GLU A 151 -18.06 -2.58 6.53
N HIS A 152 -18.55 -1.72 5.63
CA HIS A 152 -17.73 -1.06 4.61
C HIS A 152 -16.49 -0.41 5.23
N LYS A 153 -16.65 0.35 6.32
CA LYS A 153 -15.54 1.02 6.99
C LYS A 153 -14.48 0.03 7.49
N GLN A 154 -14.91 -1.10 8.05
CA GLN A 154 -13.98 -2.14 8.52
C GLN A 154 -13.20 -2.78 7.37
N TRP A 155 -13.85 -3.03 6.23
CA TRP A 155 -13.17 -3.56 5.04
C TRP A 155 -12.27 -2.52 4.36
N MET A 156 -12.63 -1.23 4.39
CA MET A 156 -11.75 -0.15 3.95
C MET A 156 -10.48 -0.06 4.79
N TRP A 157 -10.59 -0.27 6.11
CA TRP A 157 -9.42 -0.31 6.99
C TRP A 157 -8.48 -1.46 6.66
N ARG A 158 -9.00 -2.66 6.39
CA ARG A 158 -8.20 -3.80 5.91
C ARG A 158 -7.50 -3.49 4.60
N SER A 159 -8.25 -2.97 3.62
CA SER A 159 -7.70 -2.55 2.33
C SER A 159 -6.59 -1.49 2.49
N PHE A 160 -6.79 -0.51 3.37
CA PHE A 160 -5.78 0.52 3.61
C PHE A 160 -4.54 -0.01 4.32
N ALA A 161 -4.70 -0.90 5.30
CA ALA A 161 -3.59 -1.59 5.97
C ALA A 161 -2.71 -2.37 4.98
N LEU A 162 -3.33 -2.99 3.96
CA LEU A 162 -2.62 -3.65 2.87
C LEU A 162 -2.00 -2.65 1.88
N THR A 163 -2.62 -1.48 1.65
CA THR A 163 -2.06 -0.42 0.80
C THR A 163 -0.77 0.16 1.38
N ILE A 164 -0.73 0.41 2.70
CA ILE A 164 0.48 0.92 3.37
C ILE A 164 1.60 -0.11 3.47
N SER A 165 1.38 -1.36 3.02
CA SER A 165 2.42 -2.40 3.04
C SER A 165 3.66 -2.02 2.24
N ALA A 166 3.50 -1.25 1.15
CA ALA A 166 4.63 -0.73 0.38
C ALA A 166 5.55 0.17 1.22
N LEU A 167 4.99 0.91 2.19
CA LEU A 167 5.75 1.77 3.10
C LEU A 167 6.39 0.92 4.20
N THR A 168 5.61 0.05 4.83
CA THR A 168 6.08 -0.87 5.87
C THR A 168 7.23 -1.75 5.38
N LEU A 169 7.13 -2.30 4.17
CA LEU A 169 8.18 -3.11 3.55
C LEU A 169 9.49 -2.32 3.42
N ARG A 170 9.42 -1.05 2.99
CA ARG A 170 10.61 -0.19 2.83
C ARG A 170 11.23 0.19 4.17
N ILE A 171 10.40 0.46 5.17
CA ILE A 171 10.87 0.72 6.54
C ILE A 171 11.64 -0.50 7.05
N TRP A 172 11.08 -1.71 6.92
CA TRP A 172 11.76 -2.94 7.31
C TRP A 172 13.06 -3.16 6.54
N LYS A 173 13.08 -2.90 5.22
CA LYS A 173 14.30 -2.99 4.42
C LYS A 173 15.41 -2.13 5.02
N VAL A 174 15.13 -0.86 5.32
CA VAL A 174 16.14 0.07 5.88
C VAL A 174 16.61 -0.43 7.24
N ILE A 175 15.69 -0.79 8.14
CA ILE A 175 16.02 -1.27 9.49
C ILE A 175 16.91 -2.52 9.44
N ILE A 176 16.51 -3.52 8.66
CA ILE A 176 17.21 -4.81 8.63
C ILE A 176 18.59 -4.67 8.00
N VAL A 177 18.69 -3.97 6.87
CA VAL A 177 19.98 -3.77 6.19
C VAL A 177 20.95 -2.98 7.07
N TYR A 178 20.48 -1.93 7.73
CA TYR A 178 21.32 -1.08 8.58
C TYR A 178 21.80 -1.80 9.85
N LEU A 179 20.97 -2.65 10.46
CA LEU A 179 21.32 -3.31 11.72
C LEU A 179 22.10 -4.61 11.53
N PHE A 180 21.75 -5.40 10.51
CA PHE A 180 22.22 -6.80 10.40
C PHE A 180 23.04 -7.06 9.15
N HIS A 181 23.03 -6.16 8.16
CA HIS A 181 23.75 -6.30 6.90
C HIS A 181 23.60 -7.69 6.22
N PRO A 182 22.38 -8.26 6.10
CA PRO A 182 22.23 -9.60 5.55
C PRO A 182 22.40 -9.58 4.02
N ASN A 183 22.47 -10.77 3.41
CA ASN A 183 22.44 -10.86 1.96
C ASN A 183 21.14 -10.24 1.41
N PRO A 184 21.20 -9.52 0.26
CA PRO A 184 20.02 -8.84 -0.29
C PRO A 184 18.82 -9.74 -0.54
N MET A 185 19.06 -11.01 -0.90
CA MET A 185 17.98 -11.97 -1.17
C MET A 185 17.27 -12.42 0.11
N ASP A 186 18.01 -12.61 1.20
CA ASP A 186 17.44 -12.99 2.50
C ASP A 186 16.56 -11.85 3.03
N VAL A 187 17.06 -10.61 2.91
CA VAL A 187 16.30 -9.40 3.22
C VAL A 187 15.01 -9.37 2.41
N TYR A 188 15.08 -9.61 1.09
CA TYR A 188 13.91 -9.59 0.20
C TYR A 188 12.83 -10.58 0.63
N GLN A 189 13.21 -11.82 0.97
CA GLN A 189 12.28 -12.85 1.44
C GLN A 189 11.61 -12.46 2.76
N ILE A 190 12.38 -11.93 3.71
CA ILE A 190 11.88 -11.51 5.03
C ILE A 190 10.90 -10.33 4.88
N ILE A 191 11.30 -9.29 4.16
CA ILE A 191 10.48 -8.07 4.03
C ILE A 191 9.22 -8.31 3.20
N ALA A 192 9.21 -9.31 2.30
CA ALA A 192 8.01 -9.69 1.56
C ALA A 192 6.85 -10.04 2.51
N TRP A 193 7.12 -10.66 3.66
CA TRP A 193 6.10 -10.98 4.67
C TRP A 193 5.92 -9.87 5.70
N LEU A 194 7.02 -9.34 6.25
CA LEU A 194 6.97 -8.25 7.25
C LEU A 194 6.34 -6.96 6.69
N GLY A 195 6.33 -6.80 5.37
CA GLY A 195 5.69 -5.68 4.71
C GLY A 195 4.19 -5.57 4.96
N TRP A 196 3.47 -6.67 5.18
CA TRP A 196 2.01 -6.64 5.27
C TRP A 196 1.41 -7.44 6.42
N VAL A 197 2.06 -8.52 6.89
CA VAL A 197 1.54 -9.34 7.99
C VAL A 197 1.34 -8.52 9.27
N PRO A 198 2.30 -7.69 9.72
CA PRO A 198 2.08 -6.84 10.91
C PRO A 198 0.91 -5.86 10.72
N ASN A 199 0.73 -5.33 9.50
CA ASN A 199 -0.32 -4.36 9.20
C ASN A 199 -1.71 -5.00 9.33
N ILE A 200 -1.90 -6.19 8.78
CA ILE A 200 -3.20 -6.89 8.88
C ILE A 200 -3.46 -7.39 10.30
N LEU A 201 -2.44 -7.88 11.01
CA LEU A 201 -2.60 -8.29 12.42
C LEU A 201 -3.01 -7.09 13.29
N LEU A 202 -2.37 -5.94 13.09
CA LEU A 202 -2.72 -4.70 13.79
C LEU A 202 -4.16 -4.27 13.48
N ILE A 203 -4.58 -4.29 12.22
CA ILE A 203 -5.92 -3.81 11.87
C ILE A 203 -7.01 -4.76 12.34
N GLU A 204 -6.80 -6.08 12.29
CA GLU A 204 -7.74 -7.04 12.86
C GLU A 204 -7.85 -6.90 14.37
N TYR A 205 -6.72 -6.68 15.06
CA TYR A 205 -6.73 -6.40 16.50
C TYR A 205 -7.57 -5.15 16.83
N LEU A 206 -7.34 -4.05 16.12
CA LEU A 206 -8.07 -2.79 16.33
C LEU A 206 -9.57 -2.94 16.04
N ILE A 207 -9.95 -3.69 15.01
CA ILE A 207 -11.35 -3.99 14.67
C ILE A 207 -11.99 -4.86 15.76
N THR A 208 -11.31 -5.93 16.19
CA THR A 208 -11.84 -6.89 17.18
C THR A 208 -12.04 -6.23 18.54
N LYS A 209 -11.11 -5.35 18.95
CA LYS A 209 -11.22 -4.56 20.18
C LYS A 209 -12.12 -3.31 20.06
N LYS A 210 -12.76 -3.10 18.90
CA LYS A 210 -13.67 -1.97 18.62
C LYS A 210 -13.01 -0.59 18.82
N HIS A 211 -11.70 -0.49 18.56
CA HIS A 211 -10.99 0.80 18.58
C HIS A 211 -11.26 1.66 17.34
N ILE A 212 -11.74 1.06 16.24
CA ILE A 212 -12.08 1.73 14.96
C ILE A 212 -13.38 1.20 14.35
#